data_AF-A0A4U6LWG3-F1
#
_entry.id   AF-A0A4U6LWG3-F1
#
_cell.length_a   1.000
_cell.length_b   1.000
_cell.length_c   1.000
_cell.angle_alpha   90.00
_cell.angle_beta   90.00
_cell.angle_gamma   90.00
#
_symmetry.space_group_name_H-M   'P 1'
#
loop_
_entity.id
_entity.type
_entity.pdbx_description
1 polymer ?
#
loop_
_entity_poly.entity_id
_entity_poly.type
_entity_poly.pdbx_seq_one_letter_code
_entity_poly.pdbx_strand_id
1 'polypeptide(L)' 'MPARFTFPIIVSGKLDQNRADRVLNNGYADLVTYGDPFVANPVPPRRLAEGLPLENFNGSALFGVPEQGYNDDPARG' A
#
# COMPACT_ATOMS: atom_id res chain seq x y z
N MET A 1 -7.21 11.55 20.31
CA MET A 1 -6.28 10.40 20.52
C MET A 1 -4.97 10.72 19.80
N PRO A 2 -3.78 10.24 20.23
CA PRO A 2 -3.46 9.57 21.49
C PRO A 2 -2.69 10.50 22.44
N ALA A 3 -3.24 10.78 23.62
CA ALA A 3 -2.57 11.55 24.67
C ALA A 3 -1.45 10.77 25.40
N ARG A 4 -0.94 9.68 24.80
CA ARG A 4 -0.04 8.70 25.47
C ARG A 4 1.15 8.22 24.61
N PHE A 5 1.14 8.47 23.31
CA PHE A 5 2.22 8.09 22.40
C PHE A 5 2.59 9.29 21.54
N THR A 6 3.85 9.67 21.55
CA THR A 6 4.36 10.93 20.99
C THR A 6 5.21 10.75 19.74
N PHE A 7 5.45 9.51 19.32
CA PHE A 7 6.18 9.22 18.09
C PHE A 7 5.21 8.97 16.92
N PRO A 8 5.69 9.06 15.67
CA PRO A 8 4.87 8.77 14.51
C PRO A 8 4.24 7.37 14.58
N ILE A 9 2.97 7.30 14.24
CA ILE A 9 2.19 6.08 14.18
C ILE A 9 2.04 5.67 12.72
N ILE A 10 2.44 4.44 12.43
CA ILE A 10 2.24 3.81 11.12
C ILE A 10 1.16 2.75 11.27
N VAL A 11 0.13 2.81 10.42
CA VAL A 11 -0.93 1.79 10.39
C VAL A 11 -0.84 0.94 9.12
N SER A 12 -1.16 -0.34 9.27
CA SER A 12 -1.25 -1.32 8.21
C SER A 12 -2.50 -2.19 8.39
N GLY A 13 -3.08 -2.67 7.29
CA GLY A 13 -4.15 -3.67 7.34
C GLY A 13 -5.29 -3.42 6.36
N LYS A 14 -5.13 -3.92 5.12
CA LYS A 14 -6.17 -3.91 4.07
C LYS A 14 -6.94 -2.58 3.95
N LEU A 15 -6.21 -1.47 4.06
CA LEU A 15 -6.77 -0.14 3.92
C LEU A 15 -6.96 0.15 2.42
N ASP A 16 -8.17 0.55 2.05
CA ASP A 16 -8.43 1.23 0.77
C ASP A 16 -8.12 2.73 0.91
N GLN A 17 -8.11 3.48 -0.20
CA GLN A 17 -7.80 4.91 -0.19
C GLN A 17 -8.73 5.70 0.74
N ASN A 18 -10.04 5.44 0.68
CA ASN A 18 -11.02 6.13 1.53
C ASN A 18 -10.84 5.86 3.03
N ARG A 19 -10.39 4.65 3.41
CA ARG A 19 -10.07 4.32 4.80
C ARG A 19 -8.76 4.97 5.23
N ALA A 20 -7.74 4.95 4.38
CA ALA A 20 -6.47 5.61 4.63
C ALA A 20 -6.67 7.12 4.86
N ASP A 21 -7.43 7.79 3.98
CA ASP A 21 -7.75 9.21 4.10
C ASP A 21 -8.49 9.50 5.40
N ARG A 22 -9.43 8.64 5.81
CA ARG A 22 -10.13 8.79 7.09
C ARG A 22 -9.20 8.62 8.30
N VAL A 23 -8.23 7.72 8.25
CA VAL A 23 -7.26 7.56 9.34
C VAL A 23 -6.39 8.81 9.47
N LEU A 24 -5.88 9.30 8.34
CA LEU A 24 -4.99 10.46 8.30
C LEU A 24 -5.72 11.74 8.70
N ASN A 25 -6.88 12.02 8.10
CA ASN A 25 -7.65 13.24 8.37
C ASN A 25 -8.17 13.34 9.81
N ASN A 26 -8.39 12.19 10.48
CA ASN A 26 -8.81 12.17 11.88
C ASN A 26 -7.62 12.17 12.87
N GLY A 27 -6.38 12.17 12.38
CA GLY A 27 -5.18 12.13 13.22
C GLY A 27 -5.00 10.81 13.98
N TYR A 28 -5.50 9.70 13.43
CA TYR A 28 -5.36 8.37 14.05
C TYR A 28 -4.01 7.73 13.76
N ALA A 29 -3.35 8.12 12.67
CA ALA A 29 -1.99 7.75 12.32
C ALA A 29 -1.34 8.87 11.49
N ASP A 30 -0.02 8.86 11.44
CA ASP A 30 0.77 9.78 10.63
C ASP A 30 1.07 9.19 9.24
N LEU A 31 1.10 7.86 9.15
CA LEU A 31 1.49 7.12 7.95
C LEU A 31 0.59 5.89 7.75
N VAL A 32 0.32 5.57 6.48
CA VAL A 32 -0.40 4.37 6.06
C VAL A 32 0.50 3.53 5.16
N THR A 33 0.49 2.22 5.38
CA THR A 33 1.22 1.25 4.54
C THR A 33 0.24 0.40 3.73
N TYR A 34 0.68 0.01 2.53
CA TYR A 34 -0.05 -0.86 1.64
C TYR A 34 0.85 -2.05 1.28
N GLY A 35 0.40 -3.27 1.57
CA GLY A 35 1.13 -4.51 1.24
C GLY A 35 0.75 -5.01 -0.16
N ASP A 36 -0.40 -5.67 -0.25
CA ASP A 36 -0.96 -6.27 -1.47
C ASP A 36 -0.85 -5.36 -2.71
N PRO A 37 -1.20 -4.05 -2.65
CA PRO A 37 -1.05 -3.16 -3.81
C PRO A 37 0.40 -2.92 -4.24
N PHE A 38 1.35 -2.90 -3.30
CA PHE A 38 2.77 -2.71 -3.60
C PHE A 38 3.41 -3.94 -4.23
N VAL A 39 2.90 -5.13 -3.92
CA VAL A 39 3.37 -6.38 -4.56
C VAL A 39 2.78 -6.50 -5.96
N ALA A 40 1.51 -6.14 -6.14
CA ALA A 40 0.82 -6.27 -7.43
C ALA A 40 1.13 -5.15 -8.44
N ASN A 41 1.64 -3.99 -7.99
CA ASN A 41 1.82 -2.83 -8.85
C ASN A 41 3.27 -2.30 -8.76
N PRO A 42 3.96 -2.06 -9.88
CA PRO A 42 5.36 -1.62 -9.90
C PRO A 42 5.58 -0.15 -9.49
N VAL A 43 4.56 0.72 -9.65
CA VAL A 43 4.59 2.16 -9.26
C VAL A 43 3.33 2.58 -8.48
N PRO A 44 3.07 1.98 -7.29
CA PRO A 44 1.85 2.24 -6.53
C PRO A 44 1.68 3.71 -6.08
N PRO A 45 2.72 4.44 -5.61
CA PRO A 45 2.56 5.82 -5.17
C PRO A 45 2.02 6.75 -6.27
N ARG A 46 2.52 6.58 -7.50
CA ARG A 46 2.05 7.37 -8.65
C ARG A 46 0.59 7.06 -8.97
N ARG A 47 0.22 5.78 -9.00
CA ARG A 47 -1.18 5.36 -9.23
C ARG A 47 -2.12 5.92 -8.17
N LEU A 48 -1.74 5.86 -6.90
CA LEU A 48 -2.51 6.44 -5.79
C LEU A 48 -2.64 7.96 -5.90
N ALA A 49 -1.56 8.66 -6.24
CA ALA A 49 -1.57 10.11 -6.40
C ALA A 49 -2.41 10.60 -7.59
N GLU A 50 -2.41 9.85 -8.70
CA GLU A 50 -3.16 10.14 -9.91
C GLU A 50 -4.59 9.55 -9.92
N GLY A 51 -4.98 8.80 -8.87
CA GLY A 51 -6.28 8.14 -8.80
C GLY A 51 -6.47 7.00 -9.83
N LEU A 52 -5.37 6.41 -10.30
CA LEU A 52 -5.39 5.30 -11.25
C LEU A 52 -5.78 3.99 -10.56
N PRO A 53 -6.47 3.08 -11.27
CA PRO A 53 -6.83 1.78 -10.72
C PRO A 53 -5.58 0.96 -10.37
N LEU A 54 -5.67 0.24 -9.25
CA LEU A 54 -4.66 -0.70 -8.80
C LEU A 54 -5.04 -2.11 -9.25
N GLU A 55 -4.06 -2.87 -9.73
CA GLU A 55 -4.25 -4.27 -10.08
C GLU A 55 -4.58 -5.12 -8.85
N ASN A 56 -5.39 -6.15 -9.07
CA ASN A 56 -5.75 -7.09 -8.03
C ASN A 56 -4.54 -7.92 -7.62
N PHE A 57 -4.41 -8.10 -6.32
CA PHE A 57 -3.34 -8.90 -5.77
C PHE A 57 -3.57 -10.40 -5.95
N ASN A 58 -2.61 -11.08 -6.57
CA ASN A 58 -2.60 -12.53 -6.64
C ASN A 58 -1.75 -13.13 -5.51
N GLY A 59 -2.42 -13.62 -4.46
CA GLY A 59 -1.76 -14.24 -3.31
C GLY A 59 -1.04 -15.56 -3.61
N SER A 60 -1.30 -16.22 -4.75
CA SER A 60 -0.58 -17.45 -5.12
C SER A 60 0.88 -17.19 -5.50
N ALA A 61 1.23 -15.94 -5.84
CA ALA A 61 2.60 -15.53 -6.20
C ALA A 61 3.42 -15.01 -5.00
N LEU A 62 2.83 -14.94 -3.80
CA LEU A 62 3.51 -14.44 -2.59
C LEU A 62 4.63 -15.34 -2.10
N PHE A 63 4.41 -16.66 -2.15
CA PHE A 63 5.25 -17.64 -1.48
C PHE A 63 5.68 -18.71 -2.48
N GLY A 64 6.92 -18.62 -2.95
CA GLY A 64 7.51 -19.52 -3.94
C GLY A 64 8.73 -18.88 -4.63
N VAL A 65 9.46 -19.67 -5.42
CA VAL A 65 10.48 -19.12 -6.31
C VAL A 65 9.74 -18.37 -7.43
N PRO A 66 10.05 -17.09 -7.70
CA PRO A 66 9.30 -16.34 -8.69
C PRO A 66 9.65 -16.90 -10.08
N GLU A 67 8.72 -17.63 -10.70
CA GLU A 67 8.88 -18.03 -12.11
C GLU A 67 8.60 -16.85 -13.06
N GLN A 68 7.78 -15.86 -12.64
CA GLN A 68 7.44 -14.66 -13.40
C GLN A 68 6.78 -13.60 -12.48
N GLY A 69 7.03 -12.30 -12.74
CA GLY A 69 6.21 -11.20 -12.19
C GLY A 69 6.70 -10.55 -10.88
N TYR A 70 7.79 -11.02 -10.27
CA TYR A 70 8.41 -10.32 -9.12
C TYR A 70 9.30 -9.15 -9.58
N ASN A 71 10.08 -9.37 -10.65
CA ASN A 71 11.03 -8.40 -11.19
C ASN A 71 10.74 -7.92 -12.63
N ASP A 72 9.91 -8.63 -13.39
CA ASP A 72 9.83 -8.49 -14.86
C ASP A 72 8.82 -7.43 -15.36
N ASP A 73 8.49 -6.43 -14.55
CA ASP A 73 7.52 -5.40 -14.96
C ASP A 73 8.21 -4.24 -15.72
N PRO A 74 7.90 -4.04 -17.02
CA PRO A 74 8.51 -2.99 -17.84
C PRO A 74 8.17 -1.55 -17.41
N ALA A 75 7.20 -1.35 -16.49
CA ALA A 75 6.84 -0.02 -15.99
C ALA A 75 7.77 0.51 -14.86
N ARG A 76 8.87 -0.19 -14.56
CA ARG A 76 9.90 0.25 -13.58
C ARG A 76 10.99 1.16 -14.17
N GLY A 77 10.89 1.57 -15.44
CA GLY A 77 11.77 2.52 -16.11
C GLY A 77 11.29 3.96 -16.06
#